data_AF-A0A9X1HTS7-F1
#
_entry.id   AF-A0A9X1HTS7-F1
#
_cell.length_a   1.000
_cell.length_b   1.000
_cell.length_c   1.000
_cell.angle_alpha   90.00
_cell.angle_beta   90.00
_cell.angle_gamma   90.00
#
_symmetry.space_group_name_H-M   'P 1'
#
loop_
_entity.id
_entity.type
_entity.pdbx_description
1 polymer ?
#
loop_
_entity_poly.entity_id
_entity_poly.type
_entity_poly.pdbx_seq_one_letter_code
_entity_poly.pdbx_strand_id
1 'polypeptide(L)'
;MNKLFVFSFICLLTVSAGLQAQTADISPQRKQAIDSLALEKVRDLSKYISIIGNKETPFSEAQRVMDRAEELFADDSEIGVSSLTTQEINYYKIRRYFERLMALNYDRVNIKWYDIHYISDLERQPDGRYVGVVTVYQRFEGESDDGLSYKDTTKKDITIYVERKKTQIQGRVIEFWDVLLGDIRVTETTA
;
A
#
# COMPACT_ATOMS: atom_id res chain seq x y z
N MET A 1 -70.31 -45.21 -18.47
CA MET A 1 -69.52 -46.05 -17.53
C MET A 1 -68.06 -45.75 -17.75
N ASN A 2 -67.48 -45.01 -16.81
CA ASN A 2 -66.14 -44.43 -16.87
C ASN A 2 -65.05 -45.49 -16.67
N LYS A 3 -63.97 -45.43 -17.46
CA LYS A 3 -62.68 -45.99 -17.06
C LYS A 3 -61.55 -45.01 -17.37
N LEU A 4 -61.24 -44.25 -16.33
CA LEU A 4 -59.98 -43.62 -15.90
C LEU A 4 -58.81 -43.64 -16.90
N PHE A 5 -58.44 -42.44 -17.35
CA PHE A 5 -57.10 -42.10 -17.83
C PHE A 5 -56.10 -42.15 -16.67
N VAL A 6 -55.00 -42.90 -16.81
CA VAL A 6 -53.86 -42.83 -15.90
C VAL A 6 -52.74 -42.07 -16.61
N PHE A 7 -52.64 -40.78 -16.31
CA PHE A 7 -51.50 -39.93 -16.67
C PHE A 7 -50.33 -40.31 -15.74
N SER A 8 -49.28 -40.91 -16.29
CA SER A 8 -48.02 -41.10 -15.57
C SER A 8 -47.23 -39.80 -15.59
N PHE A 9 -47.16 -39.14 -14.44
CA PHE A 9 -46.45 -37.88 -14.23
C PHE A 9 -44.97 -38.17 -14.02
N ILE A 10 -44.16 -38.03 -15.08
CA ILE A 10 -42.69 -38.07 -14.99
C ILE A 10 -42.24 -36.73 -14.40
N CYS A 11 -41.94 -36.73 -13.11
CA CYS A 11 -41.25 -35.62 -12.44
C CYS A 11 -39.76 -35.69 -12.79
N LEU A 12 -39.36 -35.00 -13.87
CA LEU A 12 -37.95 -34.70 -14.13
C LEU A 12 -37.50 -33.61 -13.15
N LEU A 13 -36.91 -34.01 -12.02
CA LEU A 13 -36.17 -33.13 -11.13
C LEU A 13 -34.86 -32.74 -11.82
N THR A 14 -34.91 -31.71 -12.66
CA THR A 14 -33.70 -30.99 -13.06
C THR A 14 -33.17 -30.26 -11.85
N VAL A 15 -32.17 -30.84 -11.19
CA VAL A 15 -31.31 -30.12 -10.24
C VAL A 15 -30.50 -29.13 -11.06
N SER A 16 -31.06 -27.96 -11.31
CA SER A 16 -30.28 -26.79 -11.67
C SER A 16 -29.45 -26.42 -10.44
N ALA A 17 -28.25 -26.98 -10.37
CA ALA A 17 -27.18 -26.43 -9.56
C ALA A 17 -26.98 -24.99 -10.05
N GLY A 18 -27.68 -24.05 -9.41
CA GLY A 18 -27.37 -22.65 -9.55
C GLY A 18 -25.91 -22.50 -9.16
N LEU A 19 -25.06 -22.18 -10.15
CA LEU A 19 -23.76 -21.57 -9.91
C LEU A 19 -24.05 -20.37 -9.03
N GLN A 20 -23.88 -20.51 -7.71
CA GLN A 20 -23.69 -19.37 -6.85
C GLN A 20 -22.43 -18.72 -7.37
N ALA A 21 -22.60 -17.67 -8.18
CA ALA A 21 -21.59 -16.66 -8.35
C ALA A 21 -21.22 -16.23 -6.93
N GLN A 22 -20.08 -16.72 -6.44
CA GLN A 22 -19.49 -16.20 -5.22
C GLN A 22 -19.40 -14.70 -5.45
N THR A 23 -20.23 -13.93 -4.73
CA THR A 23 -20.08 -12.49 -4.69
C THR A 23 -18.61 -12.21 -4.45
N ALA A 24 -18.06 -11.31 -5.27
CA ALA A 24 -16.64 -11.03 -5.36
C ALA A 24 -16.11 -10.30 -4.12
N ASP A 25 -16.58 -10.67 -2.92
CA ASP A 25 -16.24 -10.05 -1.66
C ASP A 25 -15.05 -10.76 -1.02
N ILE A 26 -14.13 -9.97 -0.48
CA ILE A 26 -12.96 -10.45 0.25
C ILE A 26 -13.44 -11.12 1.54
N SER A 27 -13.16 -12.42 1.71
CA SER A 27 -13.52 -13.12 2.96
C SER A 27 -12.78 -12.50 4.16
N PRO A 28 -13.30 -12.60 5.40
CA PRO A 28 -12.68 -11.99 6.57
C PRO A 28 -11.21 -12.40 6.78
N GLN A 29 -10.88 -13.68 6.57
CA GLN A 29 -9.52 -14.19 6.67
C GLN A 29 -8.61 -13.61 5.58
N ARG A 30 -9.15 -13.40 4.37
CA ARG A 30 -8.40 -12.75 3.28
C ARG A 30 -8.20 -11.27 3.57
N LYS A 31 -9.20 -10.58 4.14
CA LYS A 31 -9.07 -9.17 4.57
C LYS A 31 -7.92 -9.03 5.56
N GLN A 32 -7.88 -9.88 6.59
CA GLN A 32 -6.78 -9.87 7.57
C GLN A 32 -5.40 -10.13 6.95
N ALA A 33 -5.30 -11.05 5.98
CA ALA A 33 -4.05 -11.31 5.27
C ALA A 33 -3.61 -10.11 4.41
N ILE A 34 -4.55 -9.45 3.73
CA ILE A 34 -4.33 -8.24 2.95
C ILE A 34 -3.89 -7.09 3.87
N ASP A 35 -4.56 -6.91 5.00
CA ASP A 35 -4.21 -5.88 5.98
C ASP A 35 -2.78 -6.11 6.52
N SER A 36 -2.44 -7.37 6.82
CA SER A 36 -1.09 -7.73 7.26
C SER A 36 -0.03 -7.42 6.20
N LEU A 37 -0.31 -7.73 4.93
CA LEU A 37 0.58 -7.44 3.80
C LEU A 37 0.74 -5.93 3.56
N ALA A 38 -0.34 -5.15 3.69
CA ALA A 38 -0.28 -3.70 3.59
C ALA A 38 0.62 -3.10 4.69
N LEU A 39 0.44 -3.54 5.95
CA LEU A 39 1.29 -3.11 7.06
C LEU A 39 2.75 -3.53 6.87
N GLU A 40 3.01 -4.71 6.33
CA GLU A 40 4.36 -5.17 6.00
C GLU A 40 5.03 -4.27 4.95
N LYS A 41 4.34 -3.95 3.86
CA LYS A 41 4.87 -3.02 2.83
C LYS A 41 5.17 -1.64 3.38
N VAL A 42 4.33 -1.11 4.27
CA VAL A 42 4.58 0.17 4.93
C VAL A 42 5.81 0.10 5.86
N ARG A 43 6.00 -1.03 6.56
CA ARG A 43 7.21 -1.25 7.37
C ARG A 43 8.46 -1.39 6.51
N ASP A 44 8.37 -2.04 5.35
CA ASP A 44 9.49 -2.16 4.42
C ASP A 44 9.86 -0.82 3.79
N LEU A 45 8.86 -0.03 3.39
CA LEU A 45 9.06 1.36 2.96
C LEU A 45 9.79 2.17 4.04
N SER A 46 9.39 2.05 5.32
CA SER A 46 10.09 2.72 6.42
C SER A 46 11.56 2.34 6.47
N LYS A 47 11.90 1.04 6.36
CA LYS A 47 13.31 0.59 6.36
C LYS A 47 14.06 1.18 5.18
N TYR A 48 13.46 1.16 3.98
CA TYR A 48 14.09 1.71 2.79
C TYR A 48 14.34 3.21 2.90
N ILE A 49 13.38 4.00 3.37
CA ILE A 49 13.54 5.44 3.59
C ILE A 49 14.66 5.71 4.60
N SER A 50 14.75 4.95 5.69
CA SER A 50 15.84 5.08 6.67
C SER A 50 17.21 4.78 6.05
N ILE A 51 17.33 3.77 5.19
CA ILE A 51 18.59 3.44 4.50
C ILE A 51 18.94 4.50 3.45
N ILE A 52 17.99 4.94 2.63
CA ILE A 52 18.22 5.95 1.58
C ILE A 52 18.62 7.29 2.19
N GLY A 53 18.01 7.67 3.32
CA GLY A 53 18.32 8.92 4.00
C GLY A 53 19.61 8.90 4.80
N ASN A 54 20.15 7.71 5.14
CA ASN A 54 21.36 7.60 5.93
C ASN A 54 22.59 8.05 5.12
N LYS A 55 23.30 9.05 5.63
CA LYS A 55 24.48 9.64 4.99
C LYS A 55 25.70 8.71 4.97
N GLU A 56 25.69 7.66 5.78
CA GLU A 56 26.72 6.62 5.80
C GLU A 56 26.47 5.52 4.75
N THR A 57 25.27 5.46 4.16
CA THR A 57 24.94 4.44 3.16
C THR A 57 25.66 4.74 1.83
N PRO A 58 26.43 3.78 1.28
CA PRO A 58 27.10 3.96 -0.01
C PRO A 58 26.10 4.28 -1.13
N PHE A 59 26.46 5.20 -2.03
CA PHE A 59 25.59 5.63 -3.13
C PHE A 59 25.03 4.46 -3.96
N SER A 60 25.86 3.47 -4.32
CA SER A 60 25.41 2.30 -5.07
C SER A 60 24.40 1.44 -4.31
N GLU A 61 24.52 1.38 -2.99
CA GLU A 61 23.55 0.68 -2.15
C GLU A 61 22.24 1.46 -2.05
N ALA A 62 22.32 2.77 -1.83
CA ALA A 62 21.14 3.64 -1.82
C ALA A 62 20.36 3.55 -3.14
N GLN A 63 21.04 3.56 -4.30
CA GLN A 63 20.42 3.37 -5.61
C GLN A 63 19.65 2.06 -5.71
N ARG A 64 20.28 0.94 -5.36
CA ARG A 64 19.62 -0.38 -5.36
C ARG A 64 18.42 -0.41 -4.41
N VAL A 65 18.49 0.24 -3.26
CA VAL A 65 17.39 0.32 -2.30
C VAL A 65 16.26 1.19 -2.83
N MET A 66 16.56 2.29 -3.53
CA MET A 66 15.54 3.12 -4.21
C MET A 66 14.76 2.30 -5.23
N ASP A 67 15.44 1.50 -6.05
CA ASP A 67 14.78 0.66 -7.06
C ASP A 67 13.81 -0.33 -6.40
N ARG A 68 14.19 -0.94 -5.27
CA ARG A 68 13.32 -1.83 -4.48
C ARG A 68 12.17 -1.11 -3.80
N ALA A 69 12.41 0.10 -3.32
CA ALA A 69 11.37 0.90 -2.69
C ALA A 69 10.33 1.35 -3.72
N GLU A 70 10.75 1.65 -4.95
CA GLU A 70 9.87 2.03 -6.05
C GLU A 70 8.93 0.87 -6.46
N GLU A 71 9.40 -0.38 -6.42
CA GLU A 71 8.58 -1.59 -6.66
C GLU A 71 7.40 -1.75 -5.67
N LEU A 72 7.40 -1.03 -4.54
CA LEU A 72 6.28 -1.06 -3.59
C LEU A 72 5.08 -0.24 -4.07
N PHE A 73 5.27 0.69 -4.99
CA PHE A 73 4.27 1.68 -5.37
C PHE A 73 3.54 1.32 -6.66
N ALA A 74 2.31 1.79 -6.77
CA ALA A 74 1.61 1.89 -8.04
C ALA A 74 2.27 2.98 -8.89
N ASP A 75 2.16 2.82 -10.21
CA ASP A 75 2.67 3.79 -11.18
C ASP A 75 2.17 5.20 -10.87
N ASP A 76 3.03 6.19 -11.17
CA ASP A 76 2.75 7.61 -11.00
C ASP A 76 2.49 8.12 -9.57
N SER A 77 2.64 7.28 -8.55
CA SER A 77 2.46 7.69 -7.15
C SER A 77 3.36 8.88 -6.76
N GLU A 78 2.85 9.72 -5.87
CA GLU A 78 3.55 10.89 -5.33
C GLU A 78 3.60 10.90 -3.80
N ILE A 79 4.59 11.58 -3.24
CA ILE A 79 4.72 11.80 -1.80
C ILE A 79 4.79 13.29 -1.49
N GLY A 80 3.94 13.69 -0.54
CA GLY A 80 3.92 15.01 0.06
C GLY A 80 5.05 15.19 1.07
N VAL A 81 5.71 16.33 0.98
CA VAL A 81 6.73 16.81 1.91
C VAL A 81 6.35 18.22 2.37
N SER A 82 6.35 18.41 3.67
CA SER A 82 6.10 19.68 4.36
C SER A 82 7.26 19.98 5.30
N SER A 83 7.23 21.16 5.92
CA SER A 83 8.18 21.55 6.96
C SER A 83 7.50 22.44 7.99
N LEU A 84 8.15 22.67 9.13
CA LEU A 84 7.68 23.63 10.13
C LEU A 84 7.84 25.09 9.69
N THR A 85 8.70 25.35 8.70
CA THR A 85 9.01 26.72 8.25
C THR A 85 8.08 27.19 7.13
N THR A 86 7.35 26.28 6.47
CA THR A 86 6.47 26.58 5.34
C THR A 86 5.12 25.87 5.48
N GLN A 87 4.02 26.58 5.21
CA GLN A 87 2.68 25.97 5.20
C GLN A 87 2.38 25.15 3.92
N GLU A 88 3.23 25.23 2.91
CA GLU A 88 3.04 24.54 1.64
C GLU A 88 3.47 23.07 1.71
N ILE A 89 2.65 22.19 1.13
CA ILE A 89 2.97 20.79 0.91
C ILE A 89 3.43 20.64 -0.54
N ASN A 90 4.67 20.20 -0.73
CA ASN A 90 5.22 19.91 -2.03
C ASN A 90 5.09 18.43 -2.35
N TYR A 91 4.58 18.12 -3.54
CA TYR A 91 4.45 16.75 -4.02
C TYR A 91 5.57 16.41 -4.99
N TYR A 92 6.16 15.23 -4.80
CA TYR A 92 7.21 14.70 -5.66
C TYR A 92 6.86 13.27 -6.04
N LYS A 93 7.15 12.90 -7.30
CA LYS A 93 7.21 11.49 -7.71
C LYS A 93 8.13 10.71 -6.77
N ILE A 94 7.77 9.47 -6.46
CA ILE A 94 8.48 8.62 -5.48
C ILE A 94 9.99 8.61 -5.72
N ARG A 95 10.42 8.37 -6.95
CA ARG A 95 11.84 8.36 -7.32
C ARG A 95 12.55 9.68 -6.98
N ARG A 96 11.94 10.80 -7.37
CA ARG A 96 12.48 12.15 -7.13
C ARG A 96 12.55 12.46 -5.64
N TYR A 97 11.60 11.98 -4.85
CA TYR A 97 11.65 12.13 -3.39
C TYR A 97 12.86 11.42 -2.79
N PHE A 98 13.12 10.16 -3.18
CA PHE A 98 14.27 9.41 -2.67
C PHE A 98 15.61 10.05 -3.04
N GLU A 99 15.74 10.53 -4.28
CA GLU A 99 16.94 11.25 -4.73
C GLU A 99 17.18 12.53 -3.92
N ARG A 100 16.10 13.27 -3.60
CA ARG A 100 16.18 14.46 -2.74
C ARG A 100 16.59 14.12 -1.32
N LEU A 101 16.10 13.01 -0.77
CA LEU A 101 16.41 12.54 0.58
C LEU A 101 17.92 12.29 0.75
N MET A 102 18.50 11.60 -0.25
CA MET A 102 19.94 11.35 -0.32
C MET A 102 20.74 12.66 -0.46
N ALA A 103 20.22 13.63 -1.21
CA ALA A 103 20.86 14.92 -1.48
C ALA A 103 20.64 16.01 -0.40
N LEU A 104 19.96 15.70 0.72
CA LEU A 104 19.76 16.69 1.79
C LEU A 104 21.09 17.18 2.36
N ASN A 105 21.19 18.49 2.61
CA ASN A 105 22.36 19.17 3.18
C ASN A 105 22.41 19.03 4.71
N TYR A 106 22.51 17.81 5.20
CA TYR A 106 22.75 17.47 6.60
C TYR A 106 23.86 16.42 6.68
N ASP A 107 24.68 16.48 7.72
CA ASP A 107 25.73 15.48 7.96
C ASP A 107 25.12 14.19 8.53
N ARG A 108 24.03 14.30 9.30
CA ARG A 108 23.26 13.17 9.82
C ARG A 108 21.77 13.36 9.58
N VAL A 109 21.12 12.30 9.11
CA VAL A 109 19.66 12.25 8.91
C VAL A 109 19.13 10.98 9.54
N ASN A 110 18.12 11.11 10.40
CA ASN A 110 17.44 10.02 11.07
C ASN A 110 15.94 10.14 10.79
N ILE A 111 15.37 9.08 10.20
CA ILE A 111 13.97 9.02 9.81
C ILE A 111 13.36 7.78 10.44
N LYS A 112 12.29 7.97 11.22
CA LYS A 112 11.58 6.88 11.90
C LYS A 112 10.10 6.97 11.63
N TRP A 113 9.51 5.86 11.21
CA TRP A 113 8.06 5.73 11.10
C TRP A 113 7.54 4.92 12.28
N TYR A 114 6.42 5.35 12.85
CA TYR A 114 5.80 4.71 14.00
C TYR A 114 4.27 4.86 13.96
N ASP A 115 3.60 4.16 14.88
CA ASP A 115 2.14 4.11 14.98
C ASP A 115 1.41 3.66 13.70
N ILE A 116 2.02 2.70 12.98
CA ILE A 116 1.46 2.07 11.78
C ILE A 116 0.38 1.07 12.21
N HIS A 117 -0.86 1.55 12.42
CA HIS A 117 -1.92 0.70 12.99
C HIS A 117 -3.27 0.82 12.27
N TYR A 118 -3.56 1.95 11.61
CA TYR A 118 -4.89 2.19 11.07
C TYR A 118 -4.92 1.95 9.56
N ILE A 119 -5.66 0.93 9.14
CA ILE A 119 -6.11 0.73 7.76
C ILE A 119 -7.59 1.06 7.73
N SER A 120 -7.99 2.00 6.85
CA SER A 120 -9.41 2.25 6.58
C SER A 120 -10.08 1.00 5.99
N ASP A 121 -11.40 0.92 6.05
CA ASP A 121 -12.09 -0.16 5.32
C ASP A 121 -11.76 -0.10 3.81
N LEU A 122 -11.53 -1.28 3.23
CA LEU A 122 -11.22 -1.44 1.82
C LEU A 122 -12.50 -1.26 0.98
N GLU A 123 -12.51 -0.25 0.13
CA GLU A 123 -13.62 0.06 -0.75
C GLU A 123 -13.35 -0.38 -2.17
N ARG A 124 -14.29 -1.13 -2.75
CA ARG A 124 -14.18 -1.59 -4.13
C ARG A 124 -14.49 -0.46 -5.12
N GLN A 125 -13.54 -0.18 -5.99
CA GLN A 125 -13.64 0.83 -7.03
C GLN A 125 -14.30 0.27 -8.30
N PRO A 126 -14.79 1.14 -9.22
CA PRO A 126 -15.41 0.70 -10.48
C PRO A 126 -14.50 -0.14 -11.38
N ASP A 127 -13.19 0.04 -11.27
CA ASP A 127 -12.17 -0.75 -11.99
C ASP A 127 -11.94 -2.15 -11.38
N GLY A 128 -12.59 -2.45 -10.24
CA GLY A 128 -12.50 -3.72 -9.54
C GLY A 128 -11.37 -3.83 -8.52
N ARG A 129 -10.51 -2.81 -8.39
CA ARG A 129 -9.50 -2.73 -7.32
C ARG A 129 -10.18 -2.37 -6.00
N TYR A 130 -9.56 -2.76 -4.88
CA TYR A 130 -9.94 -2.22 -3.58
C TYR A 130 -8.97 -1.14 -3.18
N VAL A 131 -9.48 -0.08 -2.57
CA VAL A 131 -8.70 1.06 -2.10
C VAL A 131 -8.90 1.25 -0.61
N GLY A 132 -7.81 1.47 0.11
CA GLY A 132 -7.82 1.87 1.51
C GLY A 132 -6.75 2.91 1.81
N VAL A 133 -6.64 3.30 3.07
CA VAL A 133 -5.67 4.27 3.55
C VAL A 133 -4.98 3.74 4.80
N VAL A 134 -3.64 3.80 4.83
CA VAL A 134 -2.84 3.57 6.03
C VAL A 134 -2.37 4.91 6.59
N THR A 135 -2.64 5.19 7.85
CA THR A 135 -2.07 6.36 8.54
C THR A 135 -0.77 5.97 9.27
N VAL A 136 0.26 6.81 9.14
CA VAL A 136 1.56 6.65 9.81
C VAL A 136 2.08 7.99 10.32
N TYR A 137 2.90 7.95 11.37
CA TYR A 137 3.66 9.11 11.84
C TYR A 137 5.13 8.95 11.46
N GLN A 138 5.71 9.99 10.89
CA GLN A 138 7.13 10.06 10.56
C GLN A 138 7.80 11.13 11.42
N ARG A 139 8.82 10.75 12.17
CA ARG A 139 9.79 11.67 12.76
C ARG A 139 10.97 11.86 11.81
N PHE A 140 11.28 13.10 11.48
CA PHE A 140 12.51 13.47 10.77
C PHE A 140 13.43 14.24 11.72
N GLU A 141 14.71 13.90 11.71
CA GLU A 141 15.76 14.62 12.44
C GLU A 141 16.98 14.79 11.53
N GLY A 142 17.35 16.04 11.25
CA GLY A 142 18.54 16.42 10.50
C GLY A 142 19.50 17.20 11.39
N GLU A 143 20.77 16.84 11.34
CA GLU A 143 21.84 17.51 12.09
C GLU A 143 23.04 17.76 11.18
N SER A 144 23.65 18.93 11.31
CA SER A 144 24.90 19.30 10.66
C SER A 144 25.96 19.65 11.71
N ASP A 145 27.22 19.44 11.37
CA ASP A 145 28.37 19.65 12.27
C ASP A 145 28.62 21.14 12.54
N ASP A 146 28.09 22.04 11.70
CA ASP A 146 28.07 23.49 11.90
C ASP A 146 27.02 23.97 12.92
N GLY A 147 26.26 23.04 13.51
CA GLY A 147 25.28 23.30 14.56
C GLY A 147 23.85 23.46 14.07
N LEU A 148 23.57 23.32 12.77
CA LEU A 148 22.19 23.26 12.27
C LEU A 148 21.50 21.99 12.78
N SER A 149 20.35 22.14 13.45
CA SER A 149 19.50 21.01 13.83
C SER A 149 18.05 21.32 13.48
N TYR A 150 17.40 20.37 12.80
CA TYR A 150 16.01 20.45 12.43
C TYR A 150 15.29 19.15 12.80
N LYS A 151 14.10 19.27 13.38
CA LYS A 151 13.27 18.13 13.75
C LYS A 151 11.81 18.44 13.49
N ASP A 152 11.09 17.48 12.94
CA ASP A 152 9.64 17.53 12.84
C ASP A 152 9.02 16.15 12.97
N THR A 153 7.70 16.17 13.11
CA THR A 153 6.83 15.00 13.07
C THR A 153 5.74 15.28 12.04
N THR A 154 5.59 14.40 11.07
CA THR A 154 4.52 14.50 10.07
C THR A 154 3.56 13.32 10.20
N LYS A 155 2.26 13.63 10.17
CA LYS A 155 1.21 12.63 10.00
C LYS A 155 0.98 12.43 8.51
N LYS A 156 1.05 11.19 8.06
CA LYS A 156 0.91 10.83 6.64
C LYS A 156 -0.17 9.78 6.44
N ASP A 157 -0.93 9.95 5.36
CA ASP A 157 -1.92 9.00 4.89
C ASP A 157 -1.45 8.40 3.56
N ILE A 158 -1.29 7.08 3.55
CA ILE A 158 -0.78 6.30 2.41
C ILE A 158 -1.97 5.61 1.76
N THR A 159 -2.22 5.89 0.49
CA THR A 159 -3.23 5.14 -0.28
C THR A 159 -2.74 3.71 -0.48
N ILE A 160 -3.63 2.72 -0.37
CA ILE A 160 -3.33 1.31 -0.59
C ILE A 160 -4.23 0.80 -1.70
N TYR A 161 -3.64 0.21 -2.74
CA TYR A 161 -4.35 -0.49 -3.80
C TYR A 161 -4.23 -1.99 -3.59
N VAL A 162 -5.35 -2.68 -3.67
CA VAL A 162 -5.39 -4.15 -3.57
C VAL A 162 -6.00 -4.69 -4.85
N GLU A 163 -5.24 -5.52 -5.55
CA GLU A 163 -5.60 -6.04 -6.86
C GLU A 163 -5.40 -7.55 -6.97
N ARG A 164 -6.20 -8.20 -7.84
CA ARG A 164 -6.07 -9.64 -8.10
C ARG A 164 -5.08 -9.84 -9.23
N LYS A 165 -3.93 -10.44 -8.93
CA LYS A 165 -2.97 -10.89 -9.93
C LYS A 165 -3.16 -12.37 -10.22
N LYS A 166 -2.79 -12.76 -11.44
CA LYS A 166 -2.73 -14.15 -11.89
C LYS A 166 -1.29 -14.49 -12.20
N THR A 167 -0.81 -15.60 -11.70
CA THR A 167 0.50 -16.16 -12.05
C THR A 167 0.35 -17.60 -12.49
N GLN A 168 1.28 -18.09 -13.31
CA GLN A 168 1.28 -19.47 -13.77
C GLN A 168 2.41 -20.22 -13.08
N ILE A 169 2.06 -21.16 -12.20
CA ILE A 169 3.01 -22.01 -11.49
C ILE A 169 2.75 -23.45 -11.91
N GLN A 170 3.76 -24.11 -12.48
CA GLN A 170 3.68 -25.51 -12.94
C GLN A 170 2.48 -25.79 -13.87
N GLY A 171 2.18 -24.86 -14.78
CA GLY A 171 1.07 -24.99 -15.72
C GLY A 171 -0.32 -24.69 -15.14
N ARG A 172 -0.43 -24.34 -13.85
CA ARG A 172 -1.69 -23.93 -13.20
C ARG A 172 -1.73 -22.42 -13.02
N VAL A 173 -2.86 -21.81 -13.37
CA VAL A 173 -3.13 -20.39 -13.08
C VAL A 173 -3.53 -20.28 -11.61
N ILE A 174 -2.77 -19.52 -10.84
CA ILE A 174 -3.03 -19.20 -9.44
C ILE A 174 -3.37 -17.72 -9.35
N GLU A 175 -4.48 -17.42 -8.70
CA GLU A 175 -4.88 -16.05 -8.42
C GLU A 175 -4.47 -15.69 -6.99
N PHE A 176 -3.85 -14.53 -6.82
CA PHE A 176 -3.45 -14.01 -5.52
C PHE A 176 -3.76 -12.51 -5.44
N TRP A 177 -3.89 -12.01 -4.21
CA TRP A 177 -4.05 -10.60 -3.95
C TRP A 177 -2.68 -9.97 -3.81
N ASP A 178 -2.43 -8.92 -4.59
CA ASP A 178 -1.26 -8.07 -4.44
C ASP A 178 -1.69 -6.73 -3.83
N VAL A 179 -0.74 -6.08 -3.18
CA VAL A 179 -0.93 -4.80 -2.52
C VAL A 179 0.12 -3.83 -3.03
N LEU A 180 -0.31 -2.65 -3.48
CA LEU A 180 0.58 -1.57 -3.90
C LEU A 180 0.32 -0.34 -3.04
N LEU A 181 1.38 0.37 -2.71
CA LEU A 181 1.30 1.69 -2.10
C LEU A 181 0.96 2.73 -3.18
N GLY A 182 0.14 3.70 -2.85
CA GLY A 182 -0.21 4.82 -3.72
C GLY A 182 0.39 6.13 -3.20
N ASP A 183 -0.32 7.21 -3.47
CA ASP A 183 0.05 8.53 -2.97
C ASP A 183 0.18 8.56 -1.45
N ILE A 184 1.18 9.30 -0.98
CA ILE A 184 1.43 9.58 0.43
C ILE A 184 1.15 11.06 0.67
N ARG A 185 0.06 11.36 1.37
CA ARG A 185 -0.35 12.73 1.68
C ARG A 185 0.09 13.11 3.08
N VAL A 186 0.51 14.36 3.26
CA VAL A 186 0.73 14.94 4.59
C VAL A 186 -0.58 15.53 5.08
N THR A 187 -1.02 15.12 6.27
CA THR A 187 -2.21 15.67 6.92
C THR A 187 -1.87 16.63 8.05
N GLU A 188 -0.69 16.48 8.67
CA GLU A 188 -0.26 17.33 9.79
C GLU A 188 1.27 17.42 9.84
N THR A 189 1.79 18.54 10.34
CA THR A 189 3.22 18.75 10.61
C THR A 189 3.40 19.47 11.93
N THR A 190 4.14 18.87 12.85
CA THR A 190 4.34 19.33 14.23
C THR A 190 5.81 19.21 14.65
N ALA A 191 6.20 19.89 15.72
CA ALA A 191 7.59 19.90 16.22
C ALA A 191 7.94 18.63 17.02
#